data_AF-A0A2T2Z2Y6-F1
#
_entry.id   AF-A0A2T2Z2Y6-F1
#
_cell.length_a   1.000
_cell.length_b   1.000
_cell.length_c   1.000
_cell.angle_alpha   90.00
_cell.angle_beta   90.00
_cell.angle_gamma   90.00
#
_symmetry.space_group_name_H-M   'P 1'
#
loop_
_entity.id
_entity.type
_entity.pdbx_description
1 polymer ?
#
loop_
_entity_poly.entity_id
_entity_poly.type
_entity_poly.pdbx_seq_one_letter_code
_entity_poly.pdbx_strand_id
1 'polypeptide(L)'
;MAKIALQVDNKIATGDFISTKMMRNEIGHRLDELFRRVAEVCERRGYNFARPEEPIHEAILSILSEFATTGRYNHLDTLGSPAVTSKDAEQEWDKRVLPLLTEKHLTTRMQQKMFRKAGFLGAFIGANEFTVLAIRHGVSGEIHTDLPTGEFLRDLYRSMNPWGRMYALQLGRWLAKVLDALSREALASDHARDHVPYLIEFFAPLTAGDSYLRSRRNLMRG
;
A
#
# COMPACT_ATOMS: atom_id res chain seq x y z
N MET A 1 0.10 12.26 -3.61
CA MET A 1 -0.08 12.90 -2.29
C MET A 1 1.21 13.51 -1.76
N ALA A 2 2.28 12.74 -1.47
CA ALA A 2 3.51 13.31 -0.92
C ALA A 2 4.13 14.44 -1.76
N LYS A 3 4.23 14.27 -3.09
CA LYS A 3 4.67 15.36 -4.00
C LYS A 3 3.78 16.60 -3.95
N ILE A 4 2.48 16.44 -3.74
CA ILE A 4 1.54 17.56 -3.60
C ILE A 4 1.84 18.30 -2.29
N ALA A 5 2.13 17.57 -1.21
CA ALA A 5 2.49 18.17 0.07
C ALA A 5 3.76 19.03 -0.07
N LEU A 6 4.79 18.51 -0.76
CA LEU A 6 6.02 19.27 -1.02
C LEU A 6 5.78 20.50 -1.91
N GLN A 7 4.91 20.40 -2.93
CA GLN A 7 4.54 21.53 -3.79
C GLN A 7 3.84 22.63 -3.01
N VAL A 8 2.84 22.28 -2.20
CA VAL A 8 2.08 23.24 -1.39
C VAL A 8 2.97 23.87 -0.33
N ASP A 9 3.79 23.08 0.35
CA ASP A 9 4.75 23.57 1.34
C ASP A 9 5.71 24.60 0.73
N ASN A 10 6.28 24.34 -0.45
CA ASN A 10 7.15 25.29 -1.14
C ASN A 10 6.39 26.56 -1.56
N LYS A 11 5.17 26.41 -2.07
CA LYS A 11 4.32 27.55 -2.47
C LYS A 11 4.01 28.46 -1.29
N ILE A 12 3.74 27.91 -0.11
CA ILE A 12 3.55 28.69 1.12
C ILE A 12 4.86 29.39 1.52
N ALA A 13 6.00 28.69 1.46
CA ALA A 13 7.28 29.18 1.96
C ALA A 13 7.94 30.25 1.07
N THR A 14 7.91 30.07 -0.25
CA THR A 14 8.64 30.92 -1.20
C THR A 14 7.75 31.69 -2.17
N GLY A 15 6.45 31.35 -2.21
CA GLY A 15 5.53 31.89 -3.20
C GLY A 15 5.57 31.23 -4.57
N ASP A 16 6.42 30.21 -4.76
CA ASP A 16 6.52 29.47 -6.02
C ASP A 16 6.28 27.98 -5.81
N PHE A 17 5.80 27.32 -6.86
CA PHE A 17 5.78 25.86 -6.90
C PHE A 17 7.17 25.32 -7.26
N ILE A 18 7.50 24.13 -6.75
CA ILE A 18 8.74 23.43 -7.10
C ILE A 18 8.75 23.17 -8.61
N SER A 19 9.82 23.58 -9.29
CA SER A 19 9.96 23.39 -10.73
C SER A 19 9.87 21.92 -11.14
N THR A 20 9.35 21.66 -12.34
CA THR A 20 9.25 20.30 -12.90
C THR A 20 10.61 19.60 -12.96
N LYS A 21 11.68 20.36 -13.26
CA LYS A 21 13.05 19.86 -13.30
C LYS A 21 13.50 19.35 -11.93
N MET A 22 13.30 20.15 -10.88
CA MET A 22 13.63 19.78 -9.50
C MET A 22 12.76 18.61 -9.02
N MET A 23 11.46 18.63 -9.34
CA MET A 23 10.52 17.55 -8.99
C MET A 23 10.87 16.21 -9.63
N ARG A 24 11.45 16.22 -10.83
CA ARG A 24 11.88 15.02 -11.54
C ARG A 24 13.26 14.54 -11.09
N ASN A 25 14.23 15.45 -11.02
CA ASN A 25 15.64 15.09 -10.88
C ASN A 25 16.11 15.00 -9.43
N GLU A 26 15.57 15.85 -8.54
CA GLU A 26 16.02 15.94 -7.15
C GLU A 26 15.06 15.28 -6.18
N ILE A 27 13.75 15.34 -6.46
CA ILE A 27 12.72 14.68 -5.62
C ILE A 27 12.47 13.25 -6.07
N GLY A 28 12.53 12.96 -7.38
CA GLY A 28 12.42 11.61 -7.92
C GLY A 28 11.08 10.90 -7.62
N HIS A 29 11.08 9.57 -7.65
CA HIS A 29 9.89 8.72 -7.43
C HIS A 29 9.99 7.80 -6.21
N ARG A 30 11.08 7.90 -5.45
CA ARG A 30 11.33 7.09 -4.26
C ARG A 30 10.38 7.48 -3.13
N LEU A 31 9.46 6.59 -2.77
CA LEU A 31 8.41 6.89 -1.79
C LEU A 31 8.97 7.02 -0.38
N ASP A 32 9.93 6.19 0.00
CA ASP A 32 10.70 6.28 1.24
C ASP A 32 11.26 7.69 1.47
N GLU A 33 11.90 8.26 0.46
CA GLU A 33 12.43 9.61 0.53
C GLU A 33 11.34 10.68 0.56
N LEU A 34 10.28 10.52 -0.25
CA LEU A 34 9.14 11.41 -0.23
C LEU A 34 8.46 11.48 1.14
N PHE A 35 8.29 10.34 1.81
CA PHE A 35 7.71 10.28 3.16
C PHE A 35 8.63 10.93 4.19
N ARG A 36 9.95 10.73 4.10
CA ARG A 36 10.93 11.43 4.95
C ARG A 36 10.83 12.95 4.79
N ARG A 37 10.84 13.46 3.55
CA ARG A 37 10.73 14.91 3.30
C ARG A 37 9.41 15.49 3.80
N VAL A 38 8.31 14.74 3.71
CA VAL A 38 7.02 15.18 4.27
C VAL A 38 7.04 15.17 5.81
N ALA A 39 7.76 14.24 6.45
CA ALA A 39 7.95 14.26 7.90
C ALA A 39 8.73 15.52 8.33
N GLU A 40 9.78 15.89 7.59
CA GLU A 40 10.53 17.14 7.82
C GLU A 40 9.64 18.39 7.67
N VAL A 41 8.69 18.39 6.73
CA VAL A 41 7.68 19.44 6.62
C VAL A 41 6.80 19.49 7.87
N CYS A 42 6.38 18.34 8.40
CA CYS A 42 5.57 18.26 9.61
C CYS A 42 6.32 18.83 10.81
N GLU A 43 7.58 18.46 10.99
CA GLU A 43 8.43 18.97 12.07
C GLU A 43 8.59 20.49 11.97
N ARG A 44 8.96 21.01 10.79
CA ARG A 44 9.18 22.44 10.57
C ARG A 44 7.90 23.27 10.80
N ARG A 45 6.73 22.72 10.48
CA ARG A 45 5.42 23.40 10.65
C ARG A 45 4.76 23.11 12.00
N GLY A 46 5.34 22.25 12.84
CA GLY A 46 4.75 21.88 14.14
C GLY A 46 3.51 20.98 14.04
N TYR A 47 3.35 20.22 12.95
CA TYR A 47 2.26 19.27 12.82
C TYR A 47 2.49 18.02 13.66
N ASN A 48 1.61 17.78 14.63
CA ASN A 48 1.67 16.60 15.50
C ASN A 48 0.84 15.43 14.92
N PHE A 49 1.14 15.01 13.69
CA PHE A 49 0.53 13.84 13.07
C PHE A 49 1.49 12.66 13.12
N ALA A 50 1.20 11.67 13.98
CA ALA A 50 2.00 10.46 14.08
C ALA A 50 2.10 9.75 12.71
N ARG A 51 3.33 9.61 12.22
CA ARG A 51 3.63 8.84 11.02
C ARG A 51 3.45 7.34 11.33
N PRO A 52 2.84 6.55 10.43
CA PRO A 52 2.78 5.11 10.61
C PRO A 52 4.16 4.49 10.39
N GLU A 53 4.71 3.87 11.44
CA GLU A 53 6.10 3.39 11.50
C GLU A 53 6.21 1.91 11.95
N GLU A 54 5.09 1.19 12.04
CA GLU A 54 5.18 -0.25 12.33
C GLU A 54 5.95 -1.00 11.21
N PRO A 55 6.61 -2.14 11.51
CA PRO A 55 7.35 -2.91 10.51
C PRO A 55 6.54 -3.25 9.24
N ILE A 56 5.22 -3.45 9.39
CA ILE A 56 4.31 -3.68 8.27
C ILE A 56 4.26 -2.47 7.32
N HIS A 57 4.26 -1.25 7.86
CA HIS A 57 4.28 -0.02 7.06
C HIS A 57 5.59 0.15 6.30
N GLU A 58 6.72 -0.14 6.95
CA GLU A 58 8.04 -0.05 6.33
C GLU A 58 8.19 -1.07 5.20
N ALA A 59 7.74 -2.31 5.42
CA ALA A 59 7.72 -3.35 4.39
C ALA A 59 6.86 -2.93 3.18
N ILE A 60 5.64 -2.42 3.42
CA ILE A 60 4.77 -1.92 2.35
C ILE A 60 5.43 -0.74 1.62
N LEU A 61 5.99 0.23 2.33
CA LEU A 61 6.60 1.41 1.73
C LEU A 61 7.80 1.04 0.86
N SER A 62 8.64 0.09 1.30
CA SER A 62 9.77 -0.41 0.52
C SER A 62 9.31 -1.07 -0.78
N ILE A 63 8.30 -1.95 -0.73
CA ILE A 63 7.78 -2.62 -1.93
C ILE A 63 7.21 -1.59 -2.91
N LEU A 64 6.43 -0.63 -2.41
CA LEU A 64 5.87 0.44 -3.25
C LEU A 64 6.97 1.35 -3.83
N SER A 65 8.04 1.63 -3.07
CA SER A 65 9.20 2.39 -3.53
C SER A 65 9.91 1.66 -4.67
N GLU A 66 10.21 0.37 -4.49
CA GLU A 66 10.86 -0.48 -5.49
C GLU A 66 9.99 -0.56 -6.76
N PHE A 67 8.68 -0.80 -6.60
CA PHE A 67 7.74 -0.82 -7.72
C PHE A 67 7.69 0.52 -8.47
N ALA A 68 7.72 1.65 -7.75
CA ALA A 68 7.69 2.98 -8.35
C ALA A 68 8.97 3.33 -9.13
N THR A 69 10.12 2.76 -8.75
CA THR A 69 11.40 3.01 -9.43
C THR A 69 11.64 2.07 -10.60
N THR A 70 11.20 0.80 -10.53
CA THR A 70 11.45 -0.21 -11.57
C THR A 70 10.28 -0.43 -12.53
N GLY A 71 9.03 -0.23 -12.10
CA GLY A 71 7.86 -0.81 -12.76
C GLY A 71 7.18 0.02 -13.84
N ARG A 72 7.28 1.35 -13.84
CA ARG A 72 6.42 2.17 -14.74
C ARG A 72 6.72 2.03 -16.24
N TYR A 73 7.93 1.61 -16.61
CA TYR A 73 8.35 1.47 -18.01
C TYR A 73 8.74 0.03 -18.40
N ASN A 74 9.16 -0.82 -17.44
CA ASN A 74 9.60 -2.19 -17.75
C ASN A 74 8.44 -3.13 -18.15
N HIS A 75 7.21 -2.87 -17.71
CA HIS A 75 6.04 -3.68 -18.11
C HIS A 75 5.51 -3.34 -19.52
N LEU A 76 5.96 -2.24 -20.13
CA LEU A 76 5.63 -1.90 -21.52
C LEU A 76 6.70 -2.41 -22.51
N ASP A 77 7.96 -2.49 -22.09
CA ASP A 77 9.06 -3.07 -22.89
C ASP A 77 8.99 -4.61 -23.00
N THR A 78 8.15 -5.26 -22.19
CA THR A 78 7.98 -6.72 -22.19
C THR A 78 7.21 -7.25 -23.41
N LEU A 79 6.72 -6.38 -24.29
CA LEU A 79 6.25 -6.77 -25.62
C LEU A 79 7.39 -7.01 -26.62
N GLY A 80 8.63 -6.59 -26.30
CA GLY A 80 9.76 -6.61 -27.24
C GLY A 80 11.08 -7.19 -26.73
N SER A 81 11.29 -7.37 -25.42
CA SER A 81 12.53 -7.99 -24.90
C SER A 81 12.35 -8.61 -23.51
N PRO A 82 12.84 -9.86 -23.27
CA PRO A 82 12.77 -10.53 -21.98
C PRO A 82 13.91 -10.08 -21.05
N ALA A 83 14.10 -8.77 -20.88
CA ALA A 83 15.20 -8.24 -20.07
C ALA A 83 14.66 -7.42 -18.89
N VAL A 84 15.03 -7.89 -17.69
CA VAL A 84 14.77 -7.32 -16.36
C VAL A 84 13.35 -7.54 -15.84
N THR A 85 13.12 -8.76 -15.32
CA THR A 85 12.12 -9.02 -14.29
C THR A 85 12.32 -8.02 -13.16
N SER A 86 11.52 -6.95 -13.13
CA SER A 86 11.27 -6.24 -11.87
C SER A 86 10.88 -7.30 -10.85
N LYS A 87 11.49 -7.28 -9.65
CA LYS A 87 11.04 -8.15 -8.55
C LYS A 87 9.53 -8.06 -8.47
N ASP A 88 8.86 -9.19 -8.61
CA ASP A 88 7.41 -9.22 -8.63
C ASP A 88 6.91 -8.70 -7.27
N ALA A 89 6.19 -7.57 -7.30
CA ALA A 89 5.71 -6.90 -6.10
C ALA A 89 4.81 -7.83 -5.28
N GLU A 90 4.13 -8.78 -5.94
CA GLU A 90 3.35 -9.82 -5.28
C GLU A 90 4.25 -10.80 -4.51
N GLN A 91 5.40 -11.22 -5.08
CA GLN A 91 6.34 -12.11 -4.38
C GLN A 91 6.98 -11.42 -3.18
N GLU A 92 7.34 -10.15 -3.34
CA GLU A 92 7.92 -9.36 -2.23
C GLU A 92 6.87 -9.11 -1.13
N TRP A 93 5.60 -8.94 -1.50
CA TRP A 93 4.50 -8.87 -0.54
C TRP A 93 4.38 -10.15 0.29
N ASP A 94 4.41 -11.31 -0.36
CA ASP A 94 4.34 -12.61 0.30
C ASP A 94 5.53 -12.87 1.22
N LYS A 95 6.73 -12.40 0.84
CA LYS A 95 7.96 -12.58 1.63
C LYS A 95 8.05 -11.63 2.81
N ARG A 96 7.60 -10.37 2.66
CA ARG A 96 7.91 -9.29 3.61
C ARG A 96 6.71 -8.78 4.38
N VAL A 97 5.51 -8.80 3.80
CA VAL A 97 4.30 -8.23 4.41
C VAL A 97 3.42 -9.32 5.00
N LEU A 98 3.17 -10.41 4.26
CA LEU A 98 2.29 -11.48 4.71
C LEU A 98 2.73 -12.09 6.05
N PRO A 99 4.03 -12.37 6.33
CA PRO A 99 4.45 -12.94 7.60
C PRO A 99 4.12 -12.02 8.78
N LEU A 100 4.39 -10.72 8.63
CA LEU A 100 4.10 -9.71 9.65
C LEU A 100 2.59 -9.57 9.91
N LEU A 101 1.77 -9.64 8.84
CA LEU A 101 0.31 -9.65 8.98
C LEU A 101 -0.18 -10.90 9.72
N THR A 102 0.37 -12.07 9.38
CA THR A 102 -0.01 -13.33 10.02
C THR A 102 0.39 -13.36 11.48
N GLU A 103 1.62 -12.95 11.81
CA GLU A 103 2.09 -12.87 13.20
C GLU A 103 1.17 -11.99 14.06
N LYS A 104 0.73 -10.85 13.50
CA LYS A 104 -0.06 -9.88 14.25
C LYS A 104 -1.56 -10.20 14.32
N HIS A 105 -2.14 -10.78 13.26
CA HIS A 105 -3.60 -10.87 13.10
C HIS A 105 -4.15 -12.29 12.93
N LEU A 106 -3.28 -13.29 12.71
CA LEU A 106 -3.73 -14.68 12.60
C LEU A 106 -3.96 -15.26 13.99
N THR A 107 -5.22 -15.29 14.42
CA THR A 107 -5.58 -15.92 15.69
C THR A 107 -5.57 -17.45 15.58
N THR A 108 -5.31 -18.16 16.69
CA THR A 108 -5.41 -19.62 16.77
C THR A 108 -6.76 -20.14 16.29
N ARG A 109 -7.85 -19.40 16.57
CA ARG A 109 -9.20 -19.74 16.10
C ARG A 109 -9.32 -19.68 14.58
N MET A 110 -8.75 -18.65 13.95
CA MET A 110 -8.72 -18.53 12.49
C MET A 110 -7.90 -19.65 11.87
N GLN A 111 -6.73 -19.93 12.42
CA GLN A 111 -5.84 -20.99 11.96
C GLN A 111 -6.51 -22.36 12.06
N GLN A 112 -7.14 -22.69 13.19
CA GLN A 112 -7.90 -23.95 13.35
C GLN A 112 -9.06 -24.05 12.36
N LYS A 113 -9.77 -22.96 12.09
CA LYS A 113 -10.84 -22.95 11.09
C LYS A 113 -10.31 -23.24 9.69
N MET A 114 -9.18 -22.65 9.32
CA MET A 114 -8.52 -22.89 8.04
C MET A 114 -8.05 -24.35 7.93
N PHE A 115 -7.41 -24.90 8.97
CA PHE A 115 -6.99 -26.32 8.99
C PHE A 115 -8.16 -27.30 8.93
N ARG A 116 -9.24 -27.06 9.68
CA ARG A 116 -10.43 -27.93 9.63
C ARG A 116 -11.04 -27.96 8.23
N LYS A 117 -11.09 -26.81 7.55
CA LYS A 117 -11.63 -26.74 6.19
C LYS A 117 -10.72 -27.41 5.17
N ALA A 118 -9.40 -27.15 5.24
CA ALA A 118 -8.42 -27.81 4.38
C ALA A 118 -8.41 -29.33 4.60
N GLY A 119 -8.44 -29.79 5.85
CA GLY A 119 -8.49 -31.21 6.22
C GLY A 119 -9.81 -31.89 5.83
N PHE A 120 -10.95 -31.19 5.93
CA PHE A 120 -12.23 -31.70 5.42
C PHE A 120 -12.19 -31.90 3.90
N LEU A 121 -11.63 -30.95 3.13
CA LEU A 121 -11.45 -31.15 1.70
C LEU A 121 -10.49 -32.29 1.37
N GLY A 122 -9.37 -32.40 2.10
CA GLY A 122 -8.43 -33.50 1.94
C GLY A 122 -9.08 -34.86 2.18
N ALA A 123 -9.88 -35.00 3.24
CA ALA A 123 -10.62 -36.22 3.54
C ALA A 123 -11.75 -36.49 2.54
N PHE A 124 -12.46 -35.45 2.09
CA PHE A 124 -13.55 -35.57 1.12
C PHE A 124 -13.07 -35.96 -0.28
N ILE A 125 -11.88 -35.51 -0.68
CA ILE A 125 -11.24 -35.89 -1.96
C ILE A 125 -10.50 -37.22 -1.84
N GLY A 126 -9.94 -37.55 -0.67
CA GLY A 126 -9.41 -38.88 -0.42
C GLY A 126 -10.50 -39.97 -0.39
N ALA A 127 -11.73 -39.61 -0.04
CA ALA A 127 -12.87 -40.53 0.04
C ALA A 127 -13.67 -40.69 -1.26
N ASN A 128 -13.55 -39.73 -2.19
CA ASN A 128 -14.20 -39.77 -3.50
C ASN A 128 -13.09 -39.68 -4.55
N GLU A 129 -12.91 -40.70 -5.41
CA GLU A 129 -11.88 -40.76 -6.48
C GLU A 129 -12.05 -39.63 -7.52
N PHE A 130 -11.85 -38.38 -7.09
CA PHE A 130 -12.08 -37.18 -7.87
C PHE A 130 -10.77 -36.42 -7.94
N THR A 131 -10.02 -36.65 -9.02
CA THR A 131 -8.78 -35.93 -9.30
C THR A 131 -9.10 -34.50 -9.71
N VAL A 132 -9.25 -33.60 -8.74
CA VAL A 132 -9.38 -32.16 -9.01
C VAL A 132 -7.99 -31.57 -9.18
N LEU A 133 -7.57 -31.35 -10.43
CA LEU A 133 -6.35 -30.62 -10.76
C LEU A 133 -6.58 -29.11 -10.54
N ALA A 134 -6.35 -28.62 -9.31
CA ALA A 134 -6.30 -27.19 -9.06
C ALA A 134 -4.90 -26.66 -9.34
N ILE A 135 -4.65 -26.25 -10.59
CA ILE A 135 -3.44 -25.50 -10.92
C ILE A 135 -3.65 -24.08 -10.37
N ARG A 136 -3.00 -23.76 -9.24
CA ARG A 136 -2.66 -22.36 -8.92
C ARG A 136 -1.19 -22.16 -9.21
N HIS A 137 -0.91 -21.19 -10.08
CA HIS A 137 0.40 -20.57 -10.11
C HIS A 137 0.59 -19.84 -8.77
N GLY A 138 1.44 -20.38 -7.90
CA GLY A 138 2.00 -19.59 -6.81
C GLY A 138 2.79 -18.43 -7.40
N VAL A 139 2.86 -17.31 -6.68
CA VAL A 139 3.56 -16.12 -7.15
C VAL A 139 5.06 -16.40 -7.35
N SER A 140 5.62 -17.42 -6.66
CA SER A 140 6.99 -17.94 -6.86
C SER A 140 7.18 -18.79 -8.12
N GLY A 141 6.11 -19.09 -8.88
CA GLY A 141 6.12 -20.09 -9.94
C GLY A 141 5.97 -21.53 -9.45
N GLU A 142 5.84 -21.76 -8.13
CA GLU A 142 5.55 -23.08 -7.59
C GLU A 142 4.11 -23.51 -7.92
N ILE A 143 3.98 -24.67 -8.55
CA ILE A 143 2.68 -25.30 -8.81
C ILE A 143 2.29 -26.07 -7.56
N HIS A 144 1.36 -25.53 -6.79
CA HIS A 144 0.74 -26.31 -5.72
C HIS A 144 -0.33 -27.22 -6.32
N THR A 145 -0.01 -28.50 -6.49
CA THR A 145 -0.94 -29.54 -6.99
C THR A 145 -1.83 -30.12 -5.88
N ASP A 146 -1.58 -29.76 -4.62
CA ASP A 146 -2.35 -30.21 -3.46
C ASP A 146 -3.48 -29.22 -3.12
N LEU A 147 -4.73 -29.65 -3.34
CA LEU A 147 -5.92 -28.82 -3.13
C LEU A 147 -6.06 -28.31 -1.67
N PRO A 148 -5.83 -29.13 -0.62
CA PRO A 148 -5.76 -28.68 0.77
C PRO A 148 -4.82 -27.49 1.00
N THR A 149 -3.62 -27.53 0.42
CA THR A 149 -2.63 -26.44 0.51
C THR A 149 -3.13 -25.17 -0.20
N GLY A 150 -3.70 -25.30 -1.40
CA GLY A 150 -4.27 -24.17 -2.15
C GLY A 150 -5.48 -23.53 -1.47
N GLU A 151 -6.34 -24.33 -0.83
CA GLU A 151 -7.48 -23.88 -0.04
C GLU A 151 -7.06 -23.10 1.20
N PHE A 152 -6.05 -23.60 1.92
CA PHE A 152 -5.48 -22.92 3.08
C PHE A 152 -4.93 -21.55 2.70
N LEU A 153 -4.08 -21.48 1.67
CA LEU A 153 -3.51 -20.22 1.19
C LEU A 153 -4.61 -19.24 0.76
N ARG A 154 -5.62 -19.70 0.02
CA ARG A 154 -6.76 -18.85 -0.38
C ARG A 154 -7.45 -18.22 0.83
N ASP A 155 -7.72 -19.00 1.87
CA ASP A 155 -8.38 -18.51 3.08
C ASP A 155 -7.47 -17.61 3.92
N LEU A 156 -6.16 -17.87 3.91
CA LEU A 156 -5.13 -17.01 4.51
C LEU A 156 -5.14 -15.62 3.86
N TYR A 157 -4.99 -15.54 2.53
CA TYR A 157 -5.06 -14.27 1.80
C TYR A 157 -6.38 -13.55 2.01
N ARG A 158 -7.51 -14.27 1.94
CA ARG A 158 -8.83 -13.68 2.18
C ARG A 158 -8.92 -13.03 3.56
N SER A 159 -8.25 -13.61 4.56
CA SER A 159 -8.24 -13.11 5.93
C SER A 159 -7.24 -11.98 6.14
N MET A 160 -6.09 -12.01 5.46
CA MET A 160 -5.00 -11.04 5.63
C MET A 160 -5.15 -9.80 4.75
N ASN A 161 -5.76 -9.91 3.56
CA ASN A 161 -5.93 -8.79 2.62
C ASN A 161 -6.62 -7.55 3.22
N PRO A 162 -7.69 -7.68 4.04
CA PRO A 162 -8.29 -6.52 4.72
C PRO A 162 -7.28 -5.76 5.59
N TRP A 163 -6.39 -6.49 6.29
CA TRP A 163 -5.36 -5.90 7.13
C TRP A 163 -4.26 -5.24 6.30
N GLY A 164 -3.73 -5.94 5.31
CA GLY A 164 -2.73 -5.38 4.40
C GLY A 164 -3.19 -4.09 3.72
N ARG A 165 -4.46 -4.06 3.28
CA ARG A 165 -5.08 -2.84 2.77
C ARG A 165 -5.15 -1.73 3.81
N MET A 166 -5.58 -2.04 5.04
CA MET A 166 -5.68 -1.05 6.10
C MET A 166 -4.32 -0.38 6.35
N TYR A 167 -3.25 -1.16 6.50
CA TYR A 167 -1.89 -0.64 6.71
C TYR A 167 -1.40 0.22 5.53
N ALA A 168 -1.64 -0.22 4.30
CA ALA A 168 -1.32 0.59 3.12
C ALA A 168 -2.10 1.92 3.10
N LEU A 169 -3.38 1.90 3.48
CA LEU A 169 -4.22 3.10 3.53
C LEU A 169 -3.90 4.00 4.74
N GLN A 170 -3.33 3.48 5.83
CA GLN A 170 -2.86 4.30 6.96
C GLN A 170 -1.72 5.24 6.53
N LEU A 171 -0.83 4.80 5.63
CA LEU A 171 0.17 5.68 4.99
C LEU A 171 -0.51 6.82 4.22
N GLY A 172 -1.56 6.51 3.47
CA GLY A 172 -2.39 7.49 2.76
C GLY A 172 -3.13 8.43 3.70
N ARG A 173 -3.67 7.93 4.82
CA ARG A 173 -4.33 8.73 5.87
C ARG A 173 -3.39 9.77 6.43
N TRP A 174 -2.17 9.39 6.78
CA TRP A 174 -1.17 10.32 7.30
C TRP A 174 -0.91 11.45 6.30
N LEU A 175 -0.67 11.12 5.04
CA LEU A 175 -0.51 12.13 3.98
C LEU A 175 -1.77 13.00 3.80
N ALA A 176 -2.98 12.44 3.92
CA ALA A 176 -4.22 13.20 3.80
C ALA A 176 -4.35 14.25 4.92
N LYS A 177 -3.97 13.90 6.15
CA LYS A 177 -3.96 14.83 7.29
C LYS A 177 -2.96 15.97 7.08
N VAL A 178 -1.76 15.64 6.59
CA VAL A 178 -0.74 16.66 6.27
C VAL A 178 -1.23 17.60 5.15
N LEU A 179 -1.85 17.05 4.10
CA LEU A 179 -2.41 17.86 3.01
C LEU A 179 -3.57 18.75 3.46
N ASP A 180 -4.43 18.27 4.36
CA ASP A 180 -5.50 19.08 4.95
C ASP A 180 -4.90 20.29 5.69
N ALA A 181 -3.94 20.04 6.59
CA ALA A 181 -3.26 21.10 7.34
C ALA A 181 -2.56 22.10 6.41
N LEU A 182 -1.79 21.62 5.43
CA LEU A 182 -1.14 22.47 4.43
C LEU A 182 -2.14 23.28 3.60
N SER A 183 -3.27 22.70 3.22
CA SER A 183 -4.29 23.44 2.45
C SER A 183 -4.93 24.56 3.26
N ARG A 184 -5.16 24.35 4.57
CA ARG A 184 -5.66 25.39 5.48
C ARG A 184 -4.65 26.52 5.65
N GLU A 185 -3.36 26.18 5.82
CA GLU A 185 -2.30 27.18 5.88
C GLU A 185 -2.12 27.94 4.57
N ALA A 186 -2.24 27.26 3.42
CA ALA A 186 -2.16 27.91 2.11
C ALA A 186 -3.25 28.97 1.92
N LEU A 187 -4.46 28.73 2.42
CA LEU A 187 -5.56 29.69 2.36
C LEU A 187 -5.36 30.92 3.25
N ALA A 188 -4.57 30.79 4.31
CA ALA A 188 -4.17 31.90 5.17
C ALA A 188 -2.91 32.63 4.67
N SER A 189 -2.24 32.09 3.65
CA SER A 189 -1.00 32.65 3.09
C SER A 189 -1.30 33.53 1.88
N ASP A 190 -0.79 34.77 1.90
CA ASP A 190 -0.88 35.71 0.77
C ASP A 190 -0.31 35.13 -0.52
N HIS A 191 0.69 34.26 -0.40
CA HIS A 191 1.36 33.67 -1.56
C HIS A 191 0.58 32.50 -2.20
N ALA A 192 -0.27 31.81 -1.43
CA ALA A 192 -0.80 30.50 -1.83
C ALA A 192 -2.34 30.44 -1.92
N ARG A 193 -3.05 31.42 -1.35
CA ARG A 193 -4.50 31.41 -1.17
C ARG A 193 -5.31 31.14 -2.44
N ASP A 194 -4.89 31.71 -3.57
CA ASP A 194 -5.62 31.57 -4.84
C ASP A 194 -5.09 30.43 -5.73
N HIS A 195 -4.10 29.67 -5.25
CA HIS A 195 -3.42 28.62 -6.02
C HIS A 195 -3.62 27.22 -5.46
N VAL A 196 -3.99 27.09 -4.19
CA VAL A 196 -4.12 25.80 -3.52
C VAL A 196 -5.58 25.58 -3.11
N PRO A 197 -6.28 24.59 -3.68
CA PRO A 197 -7.65 24.29 -3.28
C PRO A 197 -7.71 23.60 -1.91
N TYR A 198 -8.92 23.44 -1.36
CA TYR A 198 -9.16 22.59 -0.19
C TYR A 198 -8.88 21.13 -0.52
N LEU A 199 -7.64 20.68 -0.28
CA LEU A 199 -7.19 19.36 -0.70
C LEU A 199 -7.94 18.21 -0.01
N ILE A 200 -8.52 18.46 1.16
CA ILE A 200 -9.28 17.46 1.89
C ILE A 200 -10.51 16.97 1.13
N GLU A 201 -11.10 17.77 0.24
CA GLU A 201 -12.25 17.37 -0.58
C GLU A 201 -11.92 16.17 -1.48
N PHE A 202 -10.66 16.04 -1.90
CA PHE A 202 -10.19 14.94 -2.74
C PHE A 202 -9.76 13.71 -1.94
N PHE A 203 -9.41 13.87 -0.66
CA PHE A 203 -8.79 12.83 0.16
C PHE A 203 -9.58 12.47 1.43
N ALA A 204 -10.78 13.04 1.62
CA ALA A 204 -11.63 12.80 2.78
C ALA A 204 -11.86 11.30 3.08
N PRO A 205 -12.05 10.38 2.11
CA PRO A 205 -12.21 8.96 2.42
C PRO A 205 -11.02 8.32 3.13
N LEU A 206 -9.81 8.89 3.01
CA LEU A 206 -8.60 8.38 3.65
C LEU A 206 -8.48 8.79 5.13
N THR A 207 -9.20 9.81 5.58
CA THR A 207 -9.14 10.26 6.98
C THR A 207 -9.97 9.41 7.94
N ALA A 208 -10.84 8.55 7.40
CA ALA A 208 -11.68 7.65 8.16
C ALA A 208 -10.86 6.63 8.99
N GLY A 209 -11.47 6.10 10.07
CA GLY A 209 -10.85 5.18 11.02
C GLY A 209 -10.51 3.79 10.45
N ASP A 210 -9.76 3.00 11.23
CA ASP A 210 -9.19 1.72 10.77
C ASP A 210 -10.24 0.70 10.37
N SER A 211 -11.36 0.64 11.11
CA SER A 211 -12.49 -0.22 10.77
C SER A 211 -13.01 0.05 9.35
N TYR A 212 -13.11 1.32 8.98
CA TYR A 212 -13.53 1.77 7.66
C TYR A 212 -12.50 1.37 6.59
N LEU A 213 -11.22 1.74 6.76
CA LEU A 213 -10.15 1.39 5.81
C LEU A 213 -10.00 -0.11 5.62
N ARG A 214 -10.18 -0.89 6.69
CA ARG A 214 -10.14 -2.35 6.67
C ARG A 214 -11.32 -2.96 5.92
N SER A 215 -12.48 -2.31 5.83
CA SER A 215 -13.67 -2.86 5.15
C SER A 215 -13.76 -2.53 3.65
N ARG A 216 -13.22 -1.40 3.21
CA ARG A 216 -13.49 -0.86 1.87
C ARG A 216 -12.62 -1.46 0.77
N ARG A 217 -13.22 -2.20 -0.17
CA ARG A 217 -12.54 -2.61 -1.41
C ARG A 217 -12.34 -1.47 -2.39
N ASN A 218 -13.25 -0.49 -2.38
CA ASN A 218 -13.19 0.73 -3.16
C ASN A 218 -13.45 1.93 -2.24
N LEU A 219 -12.66 3.00 -2.38
CA LEU A 219 -12.77 4.20 -1.53
C LEU A 219 -13.87 5.18 -1.97
N MET A 220 -14.32 5.08 -3.23
CA MET A 220 -15.18 6.08 -3.91
C MET A 220 -16.59 5.58 -4.26
N ARG A 221 -17.08 4.49 -3.65
CA ARG A 221 -18.50 4.11 -3.78
C ARG A 221 -19.25 4.51 -2.52
N GLY A 222 -20.11 5.53 -2.68
CA GLY A 222 -21.23 5.80 -1.78
C GLY A 222 -22.17 4.61 -1.73
#